data_AF-A0A538PJ92-F1
#
_entry.id   AF-A0A538PJ92-F1
#
_cell.length_a   1.000
_cell.length_b   1.000
_cell.length_c   1.000
_cell.angle_alpha   90.00
_cell.angle_beta   90.00
_cell.angle_gamma   90.00
#
_symmetry.space_group_name_H-M   'P 1'
#
loop_
_entity.id
_entity.type
_entity.pdbx_description
1 polymer ?
#
loop_
_entity_poly.entity_id
_entity_poly.type
_entity_poly.pdbx_seq_one_letter_code
_entity_poly.pdbx_strand_id
1 'polypeptide(L)'
;LMRFTQPVTTRDVGYARRLRFSPVLFQRNIAKRFELRITVVEDEVLAAEIHSQATYRTQLDWRHYDWDHTPYRIHALPDDIRDKCLELTRRLGLRFGAIDMIVTPDGNYVFLEINPSGQWRWIEDQCGLPISDALCHALARDDRPPLAAPRPTTTFAQELS
;
A
#
# COMPACT_ATOMS: atom_id res chain seq x y z
N LEU A 1 0.90 -3.09 -22.08
CA LEU A 1 2.24 -2.98 -21.45
C LEU A 1 2.03 -2.53 -20.01
N MET A 2 2.11 -3.42 -19.03
CA MET A 2 2.05 -3.04 -17.62
C MET A 2 3.40 -2.41 -17.26
N ARG A 3 3.42 -1.15 -16.82
CA ARG A 3 4.63 -0.50 -16.30
C ARG A 3 4.49 -0.41 -14.79
N PHE A 4 5.43 -1.02 -14.08
CA PHE A 4 5.64 -0.80 -12.65
C PHE A 4 6.24 0.60 -12.42
N THR A 5 6.38 0.99 -11.15
CA THR A 5 6.96 2.30 -10.80
C THR A 5 8.40 2.35 -11.30
N GLN A 6 8.74 3.40 -12.05
CA GLN A 6 10.08 3.58 -12.62
C GLN A 6 10.64 4.96 -12.27
N PRO A 7 11.96 5.08 -12.04
CA PRO A 7 12.61 6.37 -11.90
C PRO A 7 12.40 7.22 -13.15
N VAL A 8 12.11 8.51 -12.94
CA VAL A 8 12.10 9.49 -14.03
C VAL A 8 13.54 9.83 -14.38
N THR A 9 13.92 9.59 -15.63
CA THR A 9 15.25 9.90 -16.16
C THR A 9 15.23 11.19 -16.99
N THR A 10 16.41 11.76 -17.26
CA THR A 10 16.53 12.92 -18.17
C THR A 10 15.97 12.64 -19.56
N ARG A 11 16.02 11.37 -20.01
CA ARG A 11 15.41 10.95 -21.28
C ARG A 11 13.89 11.09 -21.26
N ASP A 12 13.26 10.79 -20.13
CA ASP A 12 11.80 10.90 -19.99
C ASP A 12 11.34 12.36 -20.07
N VAL A 13 12.13 13.29 -19.52
CA VAL A 13 11.88 14.74 -19.62
C VAL A 13 11.86 15.20 -21.09
N GLY A 14 12.72 14.63 -21.94
CA GLY A 14 12.72 14.90 -23.38
C GLY A 14 11.40 14.55 -24.09
N TYR A 15 10.59 13.67 -23.50
CA TYR A 15 9.27 13.28 -24.01
C TYR A 15 8.10 13.91 -23.25
N ALA A 16 8.34 14.89 -22.36
CA ALA A 16 7.30 15.49 -21.51
C ALA A 16 6.07 15.99 -22.31
N ARG A 17 6.26 16.47 -23.54
CA ARG A 17 5.15 16.87 -24.43
C ARG A 17 4.15 15.75 -24.75
N ARG A 18 4.52 14.47 -24.59
CA ARG A 18 3.63 13.32 -24.80
C ARG A 18 2.68 13.10 -23.63
N LEU A 19 3.00 13.63 -22.44
CA LEU A 19 2.13 13.54 -21.26
C LEU A 19 0.81 14.31 -21.45
N ARG A 20 0.73 15.21 -22.44
CA ARG A 20 -0.53 15.91 -22.79
C ARG A 20 -1.69 14.98 -23.15
N PHE A 21 -1.40 13.72 -23.48
CA PHE A 21 -2.39 12.74 -23.90
C PHE A 21 -2.88 11.83 -22.76
N SER A 22 -2.25 11.87 -21.59
CA SER A 22 -2.64 11.05 -20.43
C SER A 22 -2.13 11.66 -19.13
N PRO A 23 -2.97 11.76 -18.09
CA PRO A 23 -2.47 12.11 -16.77
C PRO A 23 -1.45 11.08 -16.28
N VAL A 24 -0.50 11.55 -15.49
CA VAL A 24 0.52 10.75 -14.84
C VAL A 24 0.72 11.24 -13.41
N LEU A 25 1.08 10.33 -12.52
CA LEU A 25 1.39 10.64 -11.14
C LEU A 25 2.90 10.55 -10.95
N PHE A 26 3.51 11.66 -10.53
CA PHE A 26 4.91 11.68 -10.10
C PHE A 26 4.96 11.80 -8.59
N GLN A 27 5.89 11.07 -7.97
CA GLN A 27 6.14 11.12 -6.53
C GLN A 27 7.64 11.28 -6.30
N ARG A 28 7.99 11.90 -5.17
CA ARG A 28 9.38 11.97 -4.72
C ARG A 28 9.90 10.56 -4.48
N ASN A 29 11.07 10.23 -5.04
CA ASN A 29 11.77 8.98 -4.71
C ASN A 29 12.40 9.11 -3.31
N ILE A 30 11.97 8.27 -2.37
CA ILE A 30 12.39 8.31 -0.97
C ILE A 30 13.26 7.08 -0.69
N ALA A 31 14.44 7.30 -0.11
CA ALA A 31 15.30 6.22 0.34
C ALA A 31 14.61 5.40 1.43
N LYS A 32 14.67 4.07 1.30
CA LYS A 32 13.95 3.12 2.16
C LYS A 32 14.91 2.08 2.70
N ARG A 33 14.81 1.81 4.01
CA ARG A 33 15.47 0.69 4.69
C ARG A 33 14.77 -0.62 4.34
N PHE A 34 13.44 -0.61 4.33
CA PHE A 34 12.58 -1.71 3.90
C PHE A 34 11.19 -1.18 3.55
N GLU A 35 10.37 -2.03 2.95
CA GLU A 35 8.96 -1.76 2.64
C GLU A 35 8.08 -2.48 3.64
N LEU A 36 6.86 -1.98 3.84
CA LEU A 36 5.86 -2.59 4.69
C LEU A 36 4.62 -2.89 3.86
N ARG A 37 4.18 -4.14 3.94
CA ARG A 37 2.87 -4.58 3.47
C ARG A 37 1.98 -4.78 4.68
N ILE A 38 1.02 -3.89 4.84
CA ILE A 38 0.10 -3.87 5.98
C ILE A 38 -1.28 -4.27 5.47
N THR A 39 -1.80 -5.39 5.93
CA THR A 39 -3.16 -5.83 5.63
C THR A 39 -4.06 -5.49 6.80
N VAL A 40 -5.07 -4.67 6.56
CA VAL A 40 -6.13 -4.38 7.52
C VAL A 40 -7.33 -5.23 7.17
N VAL A 41 -7.86 -5.97 8.14
CA VAL A 41 -9.11 -6.74 8.04
C VAL A 41 -9.97 -6.37 9.24
N GLU A 42 -11.04 -5.62 9.01
CA GLU A 42 -11.85 -5.03 10.07
C GLU A 42 -10.99 -4.18 11.03
N ASP A 43 -10.84 -4.64 12.26
CA ASP A 43 -10.06 -4.01 13.33
C ASP A 43 -8.67 -4.66 13.51
N GLU A 44 -8.36 -5.72 12.74
CA GLU A 44 -7.06 -6.39 12.76
C GLU A 44 -6.09 -5.73 11.79
N VAL A 45 -4.86 -5.49 12.24
CA VAL A 45 -3.78 -4.89 11.43
C VAL A 45 -2.57 -5.81 11.43
N LEU A 46 -2.28 -6.41 10.27
CA LEU A 46 -1.26 -7.43 10.09
C LEU A 46 -0.17 -6.88 9.16
N ALA A 47 1.06 -6.73 9.65
CA ALA A 47 2.14 -6.08 8.90
C ALA A 47 3.32 -7.01 8.67
N ALA A 48 3.91 -6.91 7.48
CA ALA A 48 5.13 -7.60 7.10
C ALA A 48 6.16 -6.64 6.50
N GLU A 49 7.42 -6.80 6.89
CA GLU A 49 8.58 -6.18 6.26
C GLU A 49 8.93 -6.91 4.97
N ILE A 50 9.32 -6.13 3.96
CA ILE A 50 9.89 -6.62 2.71
C ILE A 50 11.26 -5.96 2.54
N HIS A 51 12.33 -6.76 2.65
CA HIS A 51 13.70 -6.25 2.53
C HIS A 51 14.15 -6.16 1.07
N SER A 52 13.43 -5.37 0.28
CA SER A 52 13.66 -5.20 -1.17
C SER A 52 15.02 -4.59 -1.53
N GLN A 53 15.74 -4.00 -0.57
CA GLN A 53 17.12 -3.55 -0.78
C GLN A 53 18.14 -4.69 -0.91
N ALA A 54 17.77 -5.91 -0.51
CA ALA A 54 18.66 -7.07 -0.52
C ALA A 54 19.03 -7.55 -1.93
N THR A 55 18.24 -7.20 -2.95
CA THR A 55 18.54 -7.58 -4.34
C THR A 55 18.42 -6.39 -5.27
N TYR A 56 19.36 -6.24 -6.21
CA TYR A 56 19.38 -5.13 -7.19
C TYR A 56 18.07 -5.02 -7.99
N ARG A 57 17.34 -6.13 -8.15
CA ARG A 57 16.09 -6.20 -8.92
C ARG A 57 14.89 -5.63 -8.17
N THR A 58 14.85 -5.69 -6.83
CA THR A 58 13.71 -5.26 -6.02
C THR A 58 13.92 -3.92 -5.32
N GLN A 59 15.14 -3.35 -5.34
CA GLN A 59 15.46 -2.08 -4.64
C GLN A 59 14.51 -0.92 -4.92
N LEU A 60 13.99 -0.85 -6.15
CA LEU A 60 13.05 0.18 -6.57
C LEU A 60 11.61 -0.20 -6.28
N ASP A 61 11.22 -1.43 -6.62
CA ASP A 61 9.86 -1.94 -6.47
C ASP A 61 9.90 -3.45 -6.17
N TRP A 62 9.37 -3.84 -5.01
CA TRP A 62 9.35 -5.22 -4.54
C TRP A 62 8.61 -6.18 -5.49
N ARG A 63 7.75 -5.66 -6.36
CA ARG A 63 6.98 -6.44 -7.35
C ARG A 63 7.85 -7.00 -8.47
N HIS A 64 9.15 -6.71 -8.52
CA HIS A 64 10.05 -7.19 -9.58
C HIS A 64 10.49 -8.67 -9.49
N TYR A 65 9.70 -9.52 -8.83
CA TYR A 65 9.76 -11.00 -8.89
C TYR A 65 11.11 -11.61 -8.50
N ASP A 66 11.54 -11.37 -7.25
CA ASP A 66 12.56 -12.20 -6.59
C ASP A 66 12.05 -12.70 -5.23
N TRP A 67 10.97 -13.47 -5.30
CA TRP A 67 10.23 -13.95 -4.13
C TRP A 67 11.06 -14.88 -3.25
N ASP A 68 11.91 -15.72 -3.87
CA ASP A 68 12.70 -16.74 -3.17
C ASP A 68 13.92 -16.15 -2.43
N HIS A 69 14.39 -14.96 -2.84
CA HIS A 69 15.59 -14.35 -2.27
C HIS A 69 15.33 -13.03 -1.52
N THR A 70 14.10 -12.49 -1.55
CA THR A 70 13.75 -11.31 -0.76
C THR A 70 13.30 -11.74 0.64
N PRO A 71 14.00 -11.34 1.73
CA PRO A 71 13.57 -11.70 3.07
C PRO A 71 12.27 -10.98 3.46
N TYR A 72 11.33 -11.74 4.02
CA TYR A 72 10.11 -11.25 4.63
C TYR A 72 10.11 -11.51 6.14
N ARG A 73 9.54 -10.58 6.91
CA ARG A 73 9.43 -10.71 8.37
C ARG A 73 8.13 -10.12 8.86
N ILE A 74 7.57 -10.67 9.94
CA ILE A 74 6.46 -10.03 10.64
C ILE A 74 6.97 -8.72 11.24
N HIS A 75 6.20 -7.63 11.07
CA HIS A 75 6.50 -6.32 11.63
C HIS A 75 5.51 -5.98 12.75
N ALA A 76 6.02 -5.65 13.93
CA ALA A 76 5.21 -5.06 14.98
C ALA A 76 5.13 -3.53 14.76
N LEU A 77 3.97 -3.06 14.29
CA LEU A 77 3.76 -1.62 14.09
C LEU A 77 3.71 -0.89 15.44
N PRO A 78 4.31 0.32 15.53
CA PRO A 78 4.01 1.25 16.61
C PRO A 78 2.50 1.53 16.69
N ASP A 79 1.97 1.70 17.91
CA ASP A 79 0.54 1.90 18.15
C ASP A 79 -0.03 3.06 17.32
N ASP A 80 0.71 4.16 17.20
CA ASP A 80 0.26 5.33 16.45
C ASP A 80 0.14 5.06 14.94
N ILE A 81 1.02 4.24 14.36
CA ILE A 81 0.95 3.84 12.95
C ILE A 81 -0.19 2.85 12.73
N ARG A 82 -0.35 1.87 13.63
CA ARG A 82 -1.46 0.91 13.58
C ARG A 82 -2.81 1.64 13.61
N ASP A 83 -2.97 2.57 14.54
CA ASP A 83 -4.22 3.31 14.73
C ASP A 83 -4.53 4.20 13.51
N LYS A 84 -3.52 4.82 12.89
CA LYS A 84 -3.67 5.56 11.63
C LYS A 84 -4.11 4.66 10.46
N CYS A 85 -3.61 3.43 10.38
CA CYS A 85 -4.05 2.46 9.35
C CYS A 85 -5.53 2.10 9.53
N LEU A 86 -5.98 1.87 10.76
CA LEU A 86 -7.39 1.61 11.08
C LEU A 86 -8.28 2.83 10.81
N GLU A 87 -7.82 4.02 11.17
CA GLU A 87 -8.56 5.25 10.88
C GLU A 87 -8.72 5.45 9.37
N LEU A 88 -7.66 5.20 8.59
CA LEU A 88 -7.68 5.32 7.14
C LEU A 88 -8.76 4.42 6.51
N THR A 89 -8.79 3.12 6.87
CA THR A 89 -9.79 2.20 6.33
C THR A 89 -11.21 2.61 6.71
N ARG A 90 -11.44 3.00 7.97
CA ARG A 90 -12.75 3.48 8.44
C ARG A 90 -13.21 4.74 7.71
N ARG A 91 -12.33 5.72 7.49
CA ARG A 91 -12.66 6.97 6.78
C ARG A 91 -12.96 6.74 5.30
N LEU A 92 -12.35 5.74 4.70
CA LEU A 92 -12.62 5.31 3.32
C LEU A 92 -13.82 4.36 3.21
N GLY A 93 -14.45 3.97 4.32
CA GLY A 93 -15.54 2.99 4.32
C GLY A 93 -15.09 1.58 3.89
N LEU A 94 -13.83 1.23 4.15
CA LEU A 94 -13.24 -0.05 3.81
C LEU A 94 -13.23 -0.99 5.01
N ARG A 95 -13.67 -2.23 4.80
CA ARG A 95 -13.49 -3.35 5.75
C ARG A 95 -12.17 -4.09 5.54
N PHE A 96 -11.56 -3.90 4.38
CA PHE A 96 -10.29 -4.51 3.99
C PHE A 96 -9.43 -3.49 3.27
N GLY A 97 -8.12 -3.50 3.53
CA GLY A 97 -7.16 -2.72 2.76
C GLY A 97 -5.76 -3.28 2.85
N ALA A 98 -5.10 -3.43 1.70
CA ALA A 98 -3.67 -3.67 1.64
C ALA A 98 -2.95 -2.33 1.47
N ILE A 99 -2.27 -1.89 2.51
CA ILE A 99 -1.52 -0.64 2.58
C ILE A 99 -0.05 -0.93 2.30
N ASP A 100 0.54 -0.12 1.42
CA ASP A 100 1.97 -0.11 1.16
C ASP A 100 2.59 1.13 1.81
N MET A 101 3.59 0.89 2.65
CA MET A 101 4.42 1.93 3.26
C MET A 101 5.89 1.62 3.05
N ILE A 102 6.75 2.60 3.31
CA ILE A 102 8.19 2.40 3.44
C ILE A 102 8.68 2.92 4.78
N VAL A 103 9.74 2.31 5.29
CA VAL A 103 10.48 2.83 6.44
C VAL A 103 11.79 3.41 5.96
N THR A 104 12.07 4.67 6.26
CA THR A 104 13.32 5.34 5.87
C THR A 104 14.52 4.81 6.68
N PRO A 105 15.78 5.03 6.25
CA PRO A 105 16.95 4.72 7.07
C PRO A 105 16.90 5.30 8.49
N ASP A 106 16.33 6.51 8.63
CA ASP A 106 16.14 7.20 9.91
C ASP A 106 14.91 6.70 10.72
N GLY A 107 14.21 5.66 10.26
CA GLY A 107 13.09 5.05 10.97
C GLY A 107 11.72 5.72 10.78
N ASN A 108 11.57 6.65 9.82
CA ASN A 108 10.28 7.29 9.55
C ASN A 108 9.40 6.40 8.68
N TYR A 109 8.11 6.33 9.02
CA TYR A 109 7.09 5.60 8.27
C TYR A 109 6.46 6.53 7.22
N VAL A 110 6.49 6.14 5.95
CA VAL A 110 5.94 6.92 4.85
C VAL A 110 4.88 6.11 4.12
N PHE A 111 3.64 6.61 4.12
CA PHE A 111 2.52 6.04 3.38
C PHE A 111 2.69 6.23 1.87
N LEU A 112 2.42 5.18 1.08
CA LEU A 112 2.46 5.23 -0.38
C LEU A 112 1.05 5.09 -0.98
N GLU A 113 0.38 3.99 -0.70
CA GLU A 113 -0.96 3.70 -1.22
C GLU A 113 -1.76 2.75 -0.33
N ILE A 114 -3.06 2.67 -0.61
CA ILE A 114 -3.97 1.65 -0.10
C ILE A 114 -4.72 1.02 -1.27
N ASN A 115 -4.72 -0.30 -1.34
CA ASN A 115 -5.45 -1.08 -2.33
C ASN A 115 -6.59 -1.87 -1.64
N PRO A 116 -7.88 -1.53 -1.90
CA PRO A 116 -9.04 -2.20 -1.30
C PRO A 116 -9.25 -3.64 -1.80
N SER A 117 -8.47 -4.09 -2.78
CA SER A 117 -8.50 -5.46 -3.31
C SER A 117 -7.08 -6.00 -3.53
N GLY A 118 -6.12 -5.52 -2.74
CA GLY A 118 -4.73 -5.93 -2.86
C GLY A 118 -4.54 -7.40 -2.53
N GLN A 119 -3.68 -8.07 -3.30
CA GLN A 119 -3.30 -9.45 -3.01
C GLN A 119 -2.54 -9.52 -1.69
N TRP A 120 -2.94 -10.44 -0.82
CA TRP A 120 -2.40 -10.60 0.54
C TRP A 120 -1.81 -12.00 0.78
N ARG A 121 -2.30 -13.01 0.07
CA ARG A 121 -1.94 -14.42 0.30
C ARG A 121 -0.44 -14.70 0.25
N TRP A 122 0.27 -14.07 -0.67
CA TRP A 122 1.72 -14.24 -0.78
C TRP A 122 2.48 -13.73 0.45
N ILE A 123 1.95 -12.75 1.20
CA ILE A 123 2.54 -12.35 2.49
C ILE A 123 2.29 -13.40 3.55
N GLU A 124 1.08 -13.94 3.61
CA GLU A 124 0.74 -15.02 4.52
C GLU A 124 1.62 -16.25 4.29
N ASP A 125 1.77 -16.67 3.03
CA ASP A 125 2.62 -17.81 2.65
C ASP A 125 4.10 -17.60 3.06
N GLN A 126 4.60 -16.35 3.02
CA GLN A 126 6.00 -16.02 3.32
C GLN A 126 6.27 -15.78 4.81
N CYS A 127 5.33 -15.18 5.55
CA CYS A 127 5.52 -14.75 6.93
C CYS A 127 4.74 -15.58 7.95
N GLY A 128 3.74 -16.36 7.54
CA GLY A 128 2.81 -17.04 8.43
C GLY A 128 1.83 -16.09 9.14
N LEU A 129 1.55 -14.91 8.57
CA LEU A 129 0.55 -13.99 9.11
C LEU A 129 -0.86 -14.59 8.93
N PRO A 130 -1.74 -14.58 9.94
CA PRO A 130 -3.07 -15.21 9.87
C PRO A 130 -4.11 -14.32 9.17
N ILE A 131 -3.84 -13.89 7.93
CA ILE A 131 -4.69 -12.96 7.17
C ILE A 131 -5.98 -13.67 6.72
N SER A 132 -5.87 -14.91 6.26
CA SER A 132 -6.99 -15.75 5.86
C SER A 132 -7.95 -16.02 7.02
N ASP A 133 -7.42 -16.30 8.21
CA ASP A 133 -8.22 -16.47 9.43
C ASP A 133 -8.98 -15.20 9.78
N ALA A 134 -8.31 -14.03 9.73
CA ALA A 134 -8.95 -12.74 9.98
C ALA A 134 -10.10 -12.48 8.98
N LEU A 135 -9.89 -12.80 7.70
CA LEU A 135 -10.92 -12.68 6.65
C LEU A 135 -12.09 -13.63 6.87
N CYS A 136 -11.83 -14.91 7.13
CA CYS A 136 -12.85 -15.92 7.41
C CYS A 136 -13.71 -15.50 8.60
N HIS A 137 -13.07 -15.02 9.66
CA HIS A 137 -13.76 -14.52 10.85
C HIS A 137 -14.60 -13.28 10.58
N ALA A 138 -14.08 -12.33 9.81
CA ALA A 138 -14.80 -11.12 9.42
C ALA A 138 -16.05 -11.43 8.59
N LEU A 139 -15.97 -12.42 7.70
CA LEU A 139 -17.08 -12.85 6.85
C LEU A 139 -18.10 -13.72 7.62
N ALA A 140 -17.65 -14.56 8.54
CA ALA A 140 -18.52 -15.43 9.34
C ALA A 140 -19.35 -14.66 10.38
N ARG A 141 -18.87 -13.49 10.82
CA ARG A 141 -19.53 -12.62 11.82
C ARG A 141 -20.35 -11.49 11.20
N ASP A 142 -20.69 -11.56 9.92
CA ASP A 142 -21.29 -10.43 9.20
C ASP A 142 -22.78 -10.21 9.56
N ASP A 143 -23.00 -9.61 10.73
CA ASP A 143 -24.31 -9.15 11.20
C ASP A 143 -24.55 -7.65 10.87
N ARG A 144 -23.62 -7.01 10.14
CA ARG A 144 -23.66 -5.57 9.88
C ARG A 144 -24.45 -5.25 8.60
N PRO A 145 -25.25 -4.16 8.61
CA PRO A 145 -25.93 -3.71 7.40
C PRO A 145 -24.89 -3.33 6.32
N PRO A 146 -25.26 -3.45 5.03
CA PRO A 146 -24.37 -3.09 3.93
C PRO A 146 -23.79 -1.69 4.13
N LEU A 147 -22.53 -1.50 3.73
CA LEU A 147 -21.87 -0.19 3.73
C LEU A 147 -22.79 0.85 3.08
N ALA A 148 -23.08 1.92 3.82
CA ALA A 148 -23.84 3.04 3.27
C ALA A 148 -23.12 3.55 2.02
N ALA A 149 -23.88 3.80 0.94
CA ALA A 149 -23.33 4.30 -0.30
C ALA A 149 -22.42 5.53 -0.02
N PRO A 150 -21.27 5.64 -0.71
CA PRO A 150 -20.37 6.77 -0.53
C PRO A 150 -21.16 8.07 -0.67
N ARG A 151 -21.05 8.96 0.34
CA ARG A 151 -21.69 10.27 0.25
C ARG A 151 -21.12 11.00 -0.96
N PRO A 152 -21.95 11.62 -1.82
CA PRO A 152 -21.45 12.35 -2.97
C PRO A 152 -20.45 13.40 -2.49
N THR A 153 -19.24 13.35 -3.03
CA THR A 153 -18.19 14.32 -2.76
C THR A 153 -18.71 15.68 -3.20
N THR A 154 -18.81 16.64 -2.28
CA THR A 154 -19.12 18.03 -2.63
C THR A 154 -18.12 18.49 -3.69
N THR A 155 -18.64 18.88 -4.84
CA THR A 155 -17.86 19.29 -6.01
C THR A 155 -16.91 20.43 -5.62
N PHE A 156 -15.61 20.25 -5.87
CA PHE A 156 -14.65 21.36 -5.96
C PHE A 156 -14.96 22.16 -7.24
N ALA A 157 -16.04 22.94 -7.22
CA ALA A 157 -16.35 23.90 -8.26
C ALA A 157 -16.89 25.15 -7.60
N GLN A 158 -15.98 26.04 -7.22
CA GLN A 158 -16.10 27.51 -7.20
C GLN A 158 -15.06 28.07 -6.23
N GLU A 159 -13.92 28.51 -6.76
CA GLU A 159 -13.16 29.68 -6.29
C GLU A 159 -11.91 29.85 -7.18
N LEU A 160 -12.16 30.29 -8.41
CA LEU A 160 -11.19 31.07 -9.19
C LEU A 160 -12.00 32.17 -9.87
N SER A 161 -12.12 33.30 -9.18
CA SER A 161 -12.48 34.61 -9.72
C SER A 161 -11.31 35.55 -9.52
#